data_AF-A0A252EA23-F1
#
_entry.id   AF-A0A252EA23-F1
#
_cell.length_a   1.000
_cell.length_b   1.000
_cell.length_c   1.000
_cell.angle_alpha   90.00
_cell.angle_beta   90.00
_cell.angle_gamma   90.00
#
_symmetry.space_group_name_H-M   'P 1'
#
loop_
_entity.id
_entity.type
_entity.pdbx_description
1 polymer ?
#
loop_
_entity_poly.entity_id
_entity_poly.type
_entity_poly.pdbx_seq_one_letter_code
_entity_poly.pdbx_strand_id
1 'polypeptide(L)'
;MQSEFNFFQHWYPLSPIEDLDPKQPTPVTLLGLQLVIWKPKSSETYRVFLDQCPHRLAPLSEGRVDEQTGNLMCSYHGWQFDSQGICTDIPQAEDPQLITKNQQNLCAVSLPVRQENDLLWVWPDAKSTENAATTPLPLSPLVDASKGFVWDSFVRDLEYDWQTLVENVADPSHVPFAHHGVQGDRQQGRPIPLKVAQSTPNLIEVYIDRNYKTTITFEPPCHLEYAIGVGNSGKQLGLVTYCIPVSPGKSRIVAQFPRNFATTAHRLIPRWWTHIKTRNSVLDGDMVLLQQQEYFLQQRTAFEGWKTAYKLPTNADRLVIEFRNWFDKYCHGQLPWSEVGIKVPESPTINSDRSVMLDRYKQHTQHCSSCRGALKNIQLLQVLFLAYFVTVVSGVAILPDALRIKLGLPLVITALLSLSVYTWLKFWLSPKFYFVDYVHAQR
;
A
#
# COMPACT_ATOMS: atom_id res chain seq x y z
N MET A 1 17.31 -17.64 -26.24
CA MET A 1 17.52 -17.75 -24.78
C MET A 1 16.26 -17.17 -24.16
N GLN A 2 15.42 -18.02 -23.56
CA GLN A 2 14.13 -17.62 -23.00
C GLN A 2 14.34 -16.55 -21.91
N SER A 3 13.50 -15.53 -21.89
CA SER A 3 13.29 -14.73 -20.67
C SER A 3 12.88 -15.68 -19.56
N GLU A 4 13.70 -15.82 -18.51
CA GLU A 4 13.54 -16.90 -17.51
C GLU A 4 12.45 -16.57 -16.47
N PHE A 5 12.09 -15.30 -16.27
CA PHE A 5 11.08 -14.86 -15.31
C PHE A 5 10.00 -13.97 -15.96
N ASN A 6 8.72 -14.31 -15.78
CA ASN A 6 7.58 -13.56 -16.33
C ASN A 6 6.79 -12.88 -15.20
N PHE A 7 7.00 -11.58 -15.01
CA PHE A 7 6.33 -10.78 -13.99
C PHE A 7 4.79 -10.79 -14.10
N PHE A 8 4.20 -11.04 -15.27
CA PHE A 8 2.75 -11.05 -15.42
C PHE A 8 2.10 -12.38 -14.97
N GLN A 9 2.89 -13.43 -14.81
CA GLN A 9 2.42 -14.77 -14.45
C GLN A 9 2.66 -15.08 -12.96
N HIS A 10 2.27 -14.13 -12.10
CA HIS A 10 2.33 -14.25 -10.65
C HIS A 10 1.13 -13.55 -9.99
N TRP A 11 0.84 -13.94 -8.75
CA TRP A 11 -0.18 -13.29 -7.93
C TRP A 11 0.39 -12.06 -7.22
N TYR A 12 -0.32 -10.93 -7.34
CA TYR A 12 -0.01 -9.69 -6.62
C TYR A 12 -1.19 -9.27 -5.75
N PRO A 13 -0.96 -8.88 -4.49
CA PRO A 13 -2.00 -8.25 -3.69
C PRO A 13 -2.16 -6.79 -4.12
N LEU A 14 -3.41 -6.35 -4.27
CA LEU A 14 -3.75 -4.99 -4.68
C LEU A 14 -4.12 -4.11 -3.48
N SER A 15 -5.01 -4.60 -2.63
CA SER A 15 -5.58 -3.84 -1.52
C SER A 15 -6.13 -4.77 -0.43
N PRO A 16 -6.12 -4.35 0.84
CA PRO A 16 -6.96 -4.93 1.87
C PRO A 16 -8.43 -4.83 1.48
N ILE A 17 -9.17 -5.92 1.68
CA ILE A 17 -10.59 -6.00 1.34
C ILE A 17 -11.40 -4.96 2.13
N GLU A 18 -11.03 -4.74 3.39
CA GLU A 18 -11.66 -3.76 4.29
C GLU A 18 -11.44 -2.29 3.88
N ASP A 19 -10.50 -2.02 2.97
CA ASP A 19 -10.20 -0.67 2.48
C ASP A 19 -11.00 -0.32 1.21
N LEU A 20 -11.60 -1.32 0.55
CA LEU A 20 -12.41 -1.18 -0.67
C LEU A 20 -13.86 -0.79 -0.37
N ASP A 21 -14.41 0.14 -1.14
CA ASP A 21 -15.84 0.49 -1.10
C ASP A 21 -16.60 -0.37 -2.12
N PRO A 22 -17.52 -1.26 -1.70
CA PRO A 22 -18.25 -2.12 -2.62
C PRO A 22 -19.19 -1.36 -3.57
N LYS A 23 -19.48 -0.08 -3.30
CA LYS A 23 -20.38 0.75 -4.12
C LYS A 23 -19.67 1.50 -5.23
N GLN A 24 -18.35 1.63 -5.16
CA GLN A 24 -17.57 2.50 -6.04
C GLN A 24 -16.41 1.73 -6.66
N PRO A 25 -16.23 1.79 -7.99
CA PRO A 25 -15.02 1.27 -8.61
C PRO A 25 -13.78 1.99 -8.06
N THR A 26 -12.68 1.25 -7.90
CA THR A 26 -11.42 1.77 -7.34
C THR A 26 -10.32 1.60 -8.38
N PRO A 27 -9.67 2.70 -8.85
CA PRO A 27 -8.53 2.60 -9.75
C PRO A 27 -7.30 2.08 -9.02
N VAL A 28 -6.51 1.25 -9.69
CA VAL A 28 -5.25 0.74 -9.16
C VAL A 28 -4.27 0.48 -10.30
N THR A 29 -3.00 0.79 -10.09
CA THR A 29 -1.93 0.51 -11.06
C THR A 29 -1.04 -0.62 -10.55
N LEU A 30 -0.69 -1.55 -11.43
CA LEU A 30 0.23 -2.68 -11.19
C LEU A 30 1.04 -2.93 -12.46
N LEU A 31 2.36 -2.99 -12.39
CA LEU A 31 3.24 -3.22 -13.55
C LEU A 31 2.93 -2.26 -14.71
N GLY A 32 2.53 -1.02 -14.42
CA GLY A 32 2.12 -0.03 -15.42
C GLY A 32 0.73 -0.27 -16.04
N LEU A 33 0.07 -1.38 -15.72
CA LEU A 33 -1.31 -1.65 -16.12
C LEU A 33 -2.26 -0.83 -15.25
N GLN A 34 -3.14 -0.06 -15.90
CA GLN A 34 -4.26 0.60 -15.26
C GLN A 34 -5.38 -0.42 -15.08
N LEU A 35 -5.79 -0.66 -13.83
CA LEU A 35 -6.79 -1.65 -13.45
C LEU A 35 -7.94 -0.98 -12.68
N VAL A 36 -9.12 -1.59 -12.73
CA VAL A 36 -10.28 -1.21 -11.93
C VAL A 36 -10.73 -2.37 -11.06
N ILE A 37 -10.80 -2.13 -9.75
CA ILE A 37 -11.41 -3.02 -8.76
C ILE A 37 -12.87 -2.62 -8.60
N TRP A 38 -13.81 -3.56 -8.66
CA TRP A 38 -15.23 -3.29 -8.41
C TRP A 38 -15.94 -4.50 -7.81
N LYS A 39 -17.08 -4.31 -7.14
CA LYS A 39 -17.86 -5.42 -6.57
C LYS A 39 -19.18 -5.59 -7.34
N PRO A 40 -19.35 -6.69 -8.11
CA PRO A 40 -20.65 -7.02 -8.67
C PRO A 40 -21.67 -7.25 -7.56
N LYS A 41 -22.90 -6.73 -7.70
CA LYS A 41 -23.94 -6.96 -6.67
C LYS A 41 -24.33 -8.44 -6.51
N SER A 42 -24.10 -9.24 -7.56
CA SER A 42 -24.36 -10.68 -7.58
C SER A 42 -23.29 -11.52 -6.88
N SER A 43 -22.21 -10.92 -6.38
CA SER A 43 -21.01 -11.63 -5.92
C SER A 43 -20.46 -11.03 -4.64
N GLU A 44 -20.04 -11.89 -3.70
CA GLU A 44 -19.24 -11.46 -2.54
C GLU A 44 -17.77 -11.19 -2.90
N THR A 45 -17.34 -11.68 -4.06
CA THR A 45 -15.98 -11.50 -4.58
C THR A 45 -15.90 -10.27 -5.49
N TYR A 46 -14.92 -9.41 -5.24
CA TYR A 46 -14.52 -8.31 -6.11
C TYR A 46 -14.01 -8.83 -7.47
N ARG A 47 -14.11 -8.00 -8.50
CA ARG A 47 -13.56 -8.25 -9.84
C ARG A 47 -12.53 -7.19 -10.18
N VAL A 48 -11.57 -7.57 -11.02
CA VAL A 48 -10.52 -6.68 -11.50
C VAL A 48 -10.46 -6.74 -13.01
N PHE A 49 -10.70 -5.61 -13.67
CA PHE A 49 -10.59 -5.46 -15.12
C PHE A 49 -9.40 -4.57 -15.47
N LEU A 50 -8.93 -4.64 -16.72
CA LEU A 50 -8.20 -3.49 -17.28
C LEU A 50 -9.11 -2.26 -17.25
N ASP A 51 -8.55 -1.12 -16.86
CA ASP A 51 -9.30 0.12 -16.66
C ASP A 51 -9.56 0.86 -17.98
N GLN A 52 -10.13 0.15 -18.95
CA GLN A 52 -10.34 0.64 -20.31
C GLN A 52 -11.65 0.09 -20.86
N CYS A 53 -12.57 0.98 -21.18
CA CYS A 53 -13.79 0.60 -21.88
C CYS A 53 -13.46 0.26 -23.35
N PRO A 54 -13.86 -0.91 -23.88
CA PRO A 54 -13.56 -1.32 -25.26
C PRO A 54 -14.18 -0.41 -26.32
N HIS A 55 -15.15 0.44 -25.96
CA HIS A 55 -15.76 1.38 -26.89
C HIS A 55 -14.78 2.50 -27.32
N ARG A 56 -14.21 3.26 -26.36
CA ARG A 56 -13.34 4.42 -26.62
C ARG A 56 -12.26 4.64 -25.57
N LEU A 57 -11.86 3.57 -24.86
CA LEU A 57 -10.79 3.55 -23.86
C LEU A 57 -11.02 4.46 -22.64
N ALA A 58 -12.25 4.89 -22.39
CA ALA A 58 -12.58 5.63 -21.18
C ALA A 58 -12.30 4.76 -19.92
N PRO A 59 -11.77 5.34 -18.84
CA PRO A 59 -11.54 4.61 -17.60
C PRO A 59 -12.86 4.10 -17.03
N LEU A 60 -12.91 2.79 -16.77
CA LEU A 60 -14.04 2.13 -16.13
C LEU A 60 -14.07 2.42 -14.62
N SER A 61 -12.95 2.81 -14.02
CA SER A 61 -12.80 3.22 -12.62
C SER A 61 -13.53 4.53 -12.30
N GLU A 62 -13.67 5.42 -13.27
CA GLU A 62 -14.53 6.60 -13.17
C GLU A 62 -16.03 6.23 -13.29
N GLY A 63 -16.32 4.95 -13.55
CA GLY A 63 -17.62 4.30 -13.69
C GLY A 63 -18.48 4.27 -12.44
N ARG A 64 -19.45 3.37 -12.45
CA ARG A 64 -20.31 3.05 -11.30
C ARG A 64 -20.79 1.61 -11.37
N VAL A 65 -21.10 1.03 -10.22
CA VAL A 65 -21.86 -0.24 -10.18
C VAL A 65 -23.33 0.12 -10.34
N ASP A 66 -23.95 -0.31 -11.44
CA ASP A 66 -25.34 0.01 -11.71
C ASP A 66 -26.27 -0.54 -10.62
N GLU A 67 -27.26 0.25 -10.22
CA GLU A 67 -28.10 -0.14 -9.10
C GLU A 67 -29.08 -1.26 -9.43
N GLN A 68 -29.53 -1.34 -10.68
CA GLN A 68 -30.56 -2.26 -11.14
C GLN A 68 -29.95 -3.60 -11.57
N THR A 69 -28.90 -3.55 -12.38
CA THR A 69 -28.24 -4.75 -12.94
C THR A 69 -27.14 -5.27 -12.02
N GLY A 70 -26.49 -4.39 -11.25
CA GLY A 70 -25.30 -4.75 -10.48
C GLY A 70 -24.02 -4.90 -11.32
N ASN A 71 -24.05 -4.49 -12.58
CA ASN A 71 -22.92 -4.54 -13.51
C ASN A 71 -22.05 -3.28 -13.42
N LEU A 72 -20.82 -3.37 -13.94
CA LEU A 72 -19.95 -2.20 -14.06
C LEU A 72 -20.39 -1.36 -15.26
N MET A 73 -20.85 -0.14 -15.02
CA MET A 73 -21.30 0.80 -16.04
C MET A 73 -20.23 1.86 -16.31
N CYS A 74 -19.83 1.98 -17.57
CA CYS A 74 -18.92 3.02 -18.04
C CYS A 74 -19.58 4.41 -17.97
N SER A 75 -18.88 5.37 -17.37
CA SER A 75 -19.36 6.75 -17.20
C SER A 75 -19.52 7.55 -18.48
N TYR A 76 -18.91 7.11 -19.59
CA TYR A 76 -18.95 7.89 -20.82
C TYR A 76 -20.26 7.67 -21.59
N HIS A 77 -20.61 6.42 -21.88
CA HIS A 77 -21.76 6.10 -22.75
C HIS A 77 -22.73 5.09 -22.13
N GLY A 78 -22.54 4.70 -20.86
CA GLY A 78 -23.44 3.80 -20.15
C GLY A 78 -23.34 2.33 -20.52
N TRP A 79 -22.30 1.91 -21.27
CA TRP A 79 -22.07 0.50 -21.56
C TRP A 79 -21.85 -0.28 -20.27
N GLN A 80 -22.52 -1.41 -20.12
CA GLN A 80 -22.47 -2.23 -18.92
C GLN A 80 -21.74 -3.54 -19.16
N PHE A 81 -20.92 -3.96 -18.19
CA PHE A 81 -20.14 -5.19 -18.23
C PHE A 81 -20.43 -6.05 -17.00
N ASP A 82 -20.73 -7.33 -17.22
CA ASP A 82 -20.92 -8.29 -16.13
C ASP A 82 -19.60 -8.66 -15.45
N SER A 83 -19.63 -9.60 -14.50
CA SER A 83 -18.45 -9.99 -13.71
C SER A 83 -17.34 -10.70 -14.50
N GLN A 84 -17.63 -11.14 -15.73
CA GLN A 84 -16.72 -11.79 -16.66
C GLN A 84 -16.18 -10.79 -17.69
N GLY A 85 -16.66 -9.54 -17.65
CA GLY A 85 -16.33 -8.50 -18.62
C GLY A 85 -17.20 -8.53 -19.86
N ILE A 86 -18.22 -9.39 -19.93
CA ILE A 86 -19.12 -9.47 -21.09
C ILE A 86 -19.98 -8.22 -21.11
N CYS A 87 -20.03 -7.55 -22.27
CA CYS A 87 -20.95 -6.44 -22.46
C CYS A 87 -22.39 -6.95 -22.42
N THR A 88 -23.20 -6.40 -21.54
CA THR A 88 -24.59 -6.83 -21.30
C THR A 88 -25.60 -5.80 -21.79
N ASP A 89 -25.21 -4.53 -21.86
CA ASP A 89 -26.09 -3.45 -22.26
C ASP A 89 -25.29 -2.34 -22.97
N ILE A 90 -25.88 -1.85 -24.08
CA ILE A 90 -25.41 -0.72 -24.87
C ILE A 90 -26.65 0.15 -25.09
N PRO A 91 -26.84 1.23 -24.31
CA PRO A 91 -28.08 2.01 -24.37
C PRO A 91 -28.37 2.64 -25.75
N GLN A 92 -27.35 2.77 -26.59
CA GLN A 92 -27.45 3.34 -27.94
C GLN A 92 -27.65 2.29 -29.05
N ALA A 93 -27.76 1.00 -28.72
CA ALA A 93 -27.97 -0.05 -29.71
C ALA A 93 -29.45 -0.14 -30.11
N GLU A 94 -29.76 0.05 -31.39
CA GLU A 94 -31.11 -0.13 -31.93
C GLU A 94 -31.53 -1.61 -32.03
N ASP A 95 -30.58 -2.49 -32.35
CA ASP A 95 -30.75 -3.94 -32.37
C ASP A 95 -30.04 -4.58 -31.16
N PRO A 96 -30.79 -5.12 -30.17
CA PRO A 96 -30.21 -5.83 -29.04
C PRO A 96 -29.33 -7.03 -29.44
N GLN A 97 -29.55 -7.63 -30.62
CA GLN A 97 -28.71 -8.73 -31.10
C GLN A 97 -27.29 -8.31 -31.45
N LEU A 98 -27.01 -7.00 -31.57
CA LEU A 98 -25.66 -6.47 -31.79
C LEU A 98 -24.68 -6.99 -30.72
N ILE A 99 -25.12 -7.02 -29.47
CA ILE A 99 -24.32 -7.48 -28.33
C ILE A 99 -23.99 -8.97 -28.49
N THR A 100 -25.02 -9.82 -28.67
CA THR A 100 -24.83 -11.27 -28.78
C THR A 100 -24.00 -11.67 -30.01
N LYS A 101 -24.18 -10.98 -31.16
CA LYS A 101 -23.43 -11.26 -32.40
C LYS A 101 -21.96 -10.85 -32.32
N ASN A 102 -21.62 -9.86 -31.50
CA ASN A 102 -20.26 -9.29 -31.41
C ASN A 102 -19.62 -9.46 -30.03
N GLN A 103 -20.13 -10.38 -29.21
CA GLN A 103 -19.79 -10.48 -27.80
C GLN A 103 -18.28 -10.46 -27.53
N GLN A 104 -17.49 -11.21 -28.31
CA GLN A 104 -16.03 -11.30 -28.13
C GLN A 104 -15.29 -9.96 -28.34
N ASN A 105 -15.80 -9.08 -29.19
CA ASN A 105 -15.16 -7.79 -29.52
C ASN A 105 -15.61 -6.65 -28.60
N LEU A 106 -16.67 -6.87 -27.82
CA LEU A 106 -17.28 -5.86 -26.96
C LEU A 106 -16.94 -6.08 -25.47
N CYS A 107 -16.15 -7.08 -25.12
CA CYS A 107 -15.82 -7.37 -23.72
C CYS A 107 -14.80 -6.38 -23.13
N ALA A 108 -15.02 -6.03 -21.86
CA ALA A 108 -13.93 -5.57 -21.00
C ALA A 108 -13.00 -6.74 -20.67
N VAL A 109 -11.71 -6.46 -20.47
CA VAL A 109 -10.72 -7.51 -20.18
C VAL A 109 -10.75 -7.80 -18.68
N SER A 110 -11.29 -8.96 -18.31
CA SER A 110 -11.30 -9.45 -16.93
C SER A 110 -10.02 -10.20 -16.57
N LEU A 111 -9.48 -9.95 -15.37
CA LEU A 111 -8.31 -10.63 -14.82
C LEU A 111 -8.71 -11.66 -13.75
N PRO A 112 -7.97 -12.78 -13.60
CA PRO A 112 -8.19 -13.70 -12.49
C PRO A 112 -7.95 -13.02 -11.14
N VAL A 113 -8.82 -13.32 -10.18
CA VAL A 113 -8.79 -12.75 -8.83
C VAL A 113 -8.92 -13.82 -7.76
N ARG A 114 -8.34 -13.56 -6.59
CA ARG A 114 -8.58 -14.33 -5.36
C ARG A 114 -8.72 -13.38 -4.17
N GLN A 115 -9.49 -13.80 -3.17
CA GLN A 115 -9.60 -13.11 -1.89
C GLN A 115 -9.14 -14.06 -0.80
N GLU A 116 -8.02 -13.75 -0.16
CA GLU A 116 -7.40 -14.61 0.83
C GLU A 116 -6.56 -13.77 1.79
N ASN A 117 -6.52 -14.15 3.07
CA ASN A 117 -5.78 -13.43 4.12
C ASN A 117 -6.09 -11.92 4.15
N ASP A 118 -7.37 -11.54 4.03
CA ASP A 118 -7.89 -10.17 4.02
C ASP A 118 -7.40 -9.28 2.86
N LEU A 119 -6.73 -9.85 1.85
CA LEU A 119 -6.24 -9.14 0.67
C LEU A 119 -6.99 -9.56 -0.59
N LEU A 120 -7.19 -8.60 -1.51
CA LEU A 120 -7.59 -8.86 -2.89
C LEU A 120 -6.35 -9.07 -3.74
N TRP A 121 -6.27 -10.23 -4.40
CA TRP A 121 -5.17 -10.65 -5.27
C TRP A 121 -5.60 -10.62 -6.73
N VAL A 122 -4.67 -10.26 -7.61
CA VAL A 122 -4.86 -10.29 -9.06
C VAL A 122 -3.71 -11.05 -9.73
N TRP A 123 -4.06 -11.75 -10.80
CA TRP A 123 -3.12 -12.30 -11.76
C TRP A 123 -3.13 -11.41 -13.02
N PRO A 124 -2.06 -10.64 -13.31
CA PRO A 124 -2.07 -9.60 -14.33
C PRO A 124 -1.85 -10.11 -15.77
N ASP A 125 -2.27 -11.35 -16.06
CA ASP A 125 -2.27 -11.94 -17.42
C ASP A 125 -3.61 -12.63 -17.72
N ALA A 126 -4.46 -11.98 -18.51
CA ALA A 126 -5.76 -12.52 -18.94
C ALA A 126 -5.63 -13.76 -19.84
N LYS A 127 -4.46 -14.02 -20.43
CA LYS A 127 -4.25 -15.12 -21.38
C LYS A 127 -3.79 -16.41 -20.72
N SER A 128 -3.40 -16.38 -19.44
CA SER A 128 -2.88 -17.54 -18.71
C SER A 128 -3.74 -17.90 -17.49
N THR A 129 -5.05 -17.90 -17.64
CA THR A 129 -6.00 -18.17 -16.54
C THR A 129 -5.84 -19.58 -15.94
N GLU A 130 -5.45 -20.57 -16.76
CA GLU A 130 -5.14 -21.94 -16.30
C GLU A 130 -3.91 -21.97 -15.38
N ASN A 131 -2.87 -21.18 -15.68
CA ASN A 131 -1.71 -21.02 -14.81
C ASN A 131 -2.11 -20.35 -13.49
N ALA A 132 -2.95 -19.31 -13.56
CA ALA A 132 -3.45 -18.65 -12.35
C ALA A 132 -4.22 -19.64 -11.45
N ALA A 133 -5.03 -20.51 -12.04
CA ALA A 133 -5.83 -21.50 -11.31
C ALA A 133 -4.97 -22.52 -10.52
N THR A 134 -3.80 -22.89 -11.06
CA THR A 134 -2.93 -23.91 -10.46
C THR A 134 -1.78 -23.31 -9.62
N THR A 135 -1.47 -22.03 -9.79
CA THR A 135 -0.40 -21.35 -9.04
C THR A 135 -0.89 -20.95 -7.65
N PRO A 136 -0.16 -21.31 -6.56
CA PRO A 136 -0.53 -20.91 -5.20
C PRO A 136 -0.32 -19.41 -4.97
N LEU A 137 -1.05 -18.86 -4.00
CA LEU A 137 -0.79 -17.51 -3.49
C LEU A 137 0.45 -17.52 -2.59
N PRO A 138 1.31 -16.49 -2.62
CA PRO A 138 2.46 -16.35 -1.72
C PRO A 138 2.00 -15.89 -0.33
N LEU A 139 1.33 -16.77 0.41
CA LEU A 139 0.74 -16.48 1.71
C LEU A 139 1.72 -16.77 2.84
N SER A 140 1.82 -15.85 3.80
CA SER A 140 2.55 -16.11 5.04
C SER A 140 1.76 -17.04 5.98
N PRO A 141 2.40 -18.05 6.58
CA PRO A 141 1.78 -18.90 7.60
C PRO A 141 1.51 -18.17 8.93
N LEU A 142 2.05 -16.96 9.11
CA LEU A 142 1.80 -16.10 10.27
C LEU A 142 0.50 -15.30 10.15
N VAL A 143 -0.08 -15.23 8.95
CA VAL A 143 -1.39 -14.60 8.72
C VAL A 143 -2.45 -15.68 8.80
N ASP A 144 -2.67 -16.17 10.02
CA ASP A 144 -3.56 -17.32 10.28
C ASP A 144 -4.23 -17.20 11.66
N ALA A 145 -5.50 -16.80 11.65
CA ALA A 145 -6.27 -16.62 12.88
C ALA A 145 -6.49 -17.94 13.63
N SER A 146 -6.52 -19.08 12.93
CA SER A 146 -6.70 -20.41 13.55
C SER A 146 -5.51 -20.79 14.44
N LYS A 147 -4.32 -20.21 14.17
CA LYS A 147 -3.11 -20.35 14.96
C LYS A 147 -2.95 -19.27 16.05
N GLY A 148 -3.99 -18.47 16.27
CA GLY A 148 -4.02 -17.41 17.29
C GLY A 148 -3.30 -16.11 16.89
N PHE A 149 -2.96 -15.94 15.62
CA PHE A 149 -2.41 -14.67 15.13
C PHE A 149 -3.50 -13.60 14.97
N VAL A 150 -3.08 -12.35 15.14
CA VAL A 150 -3.82 -11.15 14.74
C VAL A 150 -2.89 -10.28 13.92
N TRP A 151 -3.43 -9.56 12.94
CA TRP A 151 -2.66 -8.68 12.05
C TRP A 151 -3.46 -7.41 11.73
N ASP A 152 -2.74 -6.40 11.27
CA ASP A 152 -3.28 -5.24 10.56
C ASP A 152 -2.57 -5.11 9.22
N SER A 153 -3.31 -4.65 8.21
CA SER A 153 -2.76 -4.40 6.88
C SER A 153 -2.44 -2.91 6.70
N PHE A 154 -1.42 -2.59 5.91
CA PHE A 154 -1.03 -1.23 5.56
C PHE A 154 -0.58 -1.18 4.11
N VAL A 155 -1.10 -0.21 3.34
CA VAL A 155 -0.70 -0.01 1.94
C VAL A 155 -0.21 1.41 1.75
N ARG A 156 0.92 1.58 1.05
CA ARG A 156 1.39 2.92 0.67
C ARG A 156 2.13 2.91 -0.65
N ASP A 157 1.84 3.90 -1.48
CA ASP A 157 2.61 4.21 -2.69
C ASP A 157 3.87 5.01 -2.33
N LEU A 158 4.96 4.72 -3.04
CA LEU A 158 6.31 5.17 -2.73
C LEU A 158 6.94 5.78 -3.99
N GLU A 159 7.68 6.86 -3.81
CA GLU A 159 8.29 7.65 -4.91
C GLU A 159 9.71 7.18 -5.27
N TYR A 160 9.88 5.85 -5.32
CA TYR A 160 11.07 5.15 -5.83
C TYR A 160 10.67 3.76 -6.38
N ASP A 161 11.50 3.19 -7.24
CA ASP A 161 11.23 1.99 -8.01
C ASP A 161 11.23 0.69 -7.16
N TRP A 162 10.64 -0.37 -7.71
CA TRP A 162 10.43 -1.65 -7.02
C TRP A 162 11.74 -2.30 -6.55
N GLN A 163 12.82 -2.18 -7.33
CA GLN A 163 14.11 -2.77 -6.96
C GLN A 163 14.66 -2.13 -5.68
N THR A 164 14.56 -0.80 -5.59
CA THR A 164 14.99 0.00 -4.44
C THR A 164 14.17 -0.35 -3.21
N LEU A 165 12.86 -0.60 -3.38
CA LEU A 165 12.00 -1.09 -2.30
C LEU A 165 12.43 -2.47 -1.80
N VAL A 166 12.67 -3.44 -2.70
CA VAL A 166 13.10 -4.78 -2.30
C VAL A 166 14.45 -4.73 -1.57
N GLU A 167 15.41 -3.93 -2.05
CA GLU A 167 16.70 -3.76 -1.35
C GLU A 167 16.54 -3.16 0.04
N ASN A 168 15.72 -2.10 0.18
CA ASN A 168 15.50 -1.45 1.46
C ASN A 168 14.86 -2.41 2.47
N VAL A 169 13.83 -3.14 2.05
CA VAL A 169 13.15 -4.10 2.92
C VAL A 169 14.04 -5.32 3.21
N ALA A 170 14.92 -5.72 2.29
CA ALA A 170 15.86 -6.83 2.49
C ALA A 170 16.99 -6.54 3.48
N ASP A 171 17.34 -5.27 3.70
CA ASP A 171 18.44 -4.86 4.57
C ASP A 171 17.95 -4.42 5.96
N PRO A 172 18.04 -5.26 7.00
CA PRO A 172 17.67 -4.84 8.36
C PRO A 172 18.66 -3.85 9.01
N SER A 173 19.82 -3.59 8.40
CA SER A 173 20.89 -2.79 9.01
C SER A 173 20.59 -1.30 9.08
N HIS A 174 19.73 -0.79 8.17
CA HIS A 174 19.32 0.60 8.17
C HIS A 174 18.35 0.94 9.33
N VAL A 175 17.65 -0.06 9.87
CA VAL A 175 16.53 0.15 10.82
C VAL A 175 16.92 0.97 12.06
N PRO A 176 18.04 0.68 12.76
CA PRO A 176 18.50 1.48 13.90
C PRO A 176 18.74 2.97 13.56
N PHE A 177 19.09 3.27 12.31
CA PHE A 177 19.56 4.58 11.87
C PHE A 177 18.46 5.41 11.18
N ALA A 178 17.88 4.90 10.10
CA ALA A 178 16.84 5.63 9.35
C ALA A 178 15.57 5.82 10.20
N HIS A 179 15.25 4.82 11.04
CA HIS A 179 14.03 4.79 11.85
C HIS A 179 14.25 5.17 13.31
N HIS A 180 15.32 5.93 13.59
CA HIS A 180 15.67 6.36 14.95
C HIS A 180 14.52 7.14 15.62
N GLY A 181 14.15 6.74 16.84
CA GLY A 181 13.06 7.35 17.60
C GLY A 181 11.66 7.02 17.07
N VAL A 182 11.55 6.09 16.11
CA VAL A 182 10.28 5.54 15.61
C VAL A 182 10.17 4.06 15.93
N GLN A 183 11.04 3.24 15.32
CA GLN A 183 11.14 1.79 15.59
C GLN A 183 12.58 1.32 15.78
N GLY A 184 13.57 2.20 15.58
CA GLY A 184 14.99 1.91 15.75
C GLY A 184 15.66 2.80 16.80
N ASP A 185 16.81 2.34 17.27
CA ASP A 185 17.72 3.09 18.15
C ASP A 185 19.15 3.00 17.60
N ARG A 186 19.76 4.14 17.24
CA ARG A 186 21.05 4.19 16.56
C ARG A 186 22.19 3.64 17.43
N GLN A 187 22.01 3.65 18.75
CA GLN A 187 22.97 3.04 19.68
C GLN A 187 22.97 1.50 19.61
N GLN A 188 21.94 0.91 19.00
CA GLN A 188 21.84 -0.54 18.79
C GLN A 188 22.41 -1.00 17.43
N GLY A 189 23.00 -0.08 16.66
CA GLY A 189 23.71 -0.39 15.43
C GLY A 189 24.86 -1.38 15.69
N ARG A 190 24.87 -2.50 14.96
CA ARG A 190 25.83 -3.60 15.16
C ARG A 190 25.91 -4.46 13.90
N PRO A 191 26.97 -5.28 13.71
CA PRO A 191 27.05 -6.21 12.60
C PRO A 191 25.79 -7.07 12.50
N ILE A 192 25.38 -7.55 11.32
CA ILE A 192 24.25 -8.49 11.17
C ILE A 192 24.77 -9.74 10.42
N PRO A 193 24.96 -10.89 11.11
CA PRO A 193 25.53 -12.07 10.49
C PRO A 193 24.46 -12.87 9.74
N LEU A 194 23.97 -12.34 8.61
CA LEU A 194 23.05 -13.08 7.74
C LEU A 194 23.75 -14.33 7.21
N LYS A 195 23.06 -15.46 7.30
CA LYS A 195 23.47 -16.72 6.69
C LYS A 195 22.44 -17.11 5.65
N VAL A 196 22.89 -17.37 4.43
CA VAL A 196 22.04 -17.87 3.35
C VAL A 196 21.70 -19.32 3.62
N ALA A 197 20.42 -19.62 3.78
CA ALA A 197 19.91 -20.99 3.83
C ALA A 197 19.64 -21.52 2.43
N GLN A 198 19.01 -20.70 1.58
CA GLN A 198 18.64 -21.05 0.22
C GLN A 198 18.73 -19.82 -0.70
N SER A 199 19.14 -20.02 -1.95
CA SER A 199 19.08 -19.02 -3.02
C SER A 199 18.75 -19.72 -4.33
N THR A 200 17.49 -19.62 -4.75
CA THR A 200 16.90 -20.34 -5.89
C THR A 200 16.02 -19.38 -6.72
N PRO A 201 15.60 -19.76 -7.94
CA PRO A 201 14.73 -18.90 -8.76
C PRO A 201 13.43 -18.49 -8.07
N ASN A 202 12.90 -19.31 -7.16
CA ASN A 202 11.59 -19.11 -6.52
C ASN A 202 11.69 -18.69 -5.05
N LEU A 203 12.88 -18.71 -4.45
CA LEU A 203 13.06 -18.49 -3.02
C LEU A 203 14.50 -18.09 -2.70
N ILE A 204 14.67 -16.97 -2.01
CA ILE A 204 15.90 -16.60 -1.31
C ILE A 204 15.57 -16.55 0.18
N GLU A 205 16.23 -17.39 0.97
CA GLU A 205 16.02 -17.47 2.41
C GLU A 205 17.35 -17.24 3.14
N VAL A 206 17.32 -16.32 4.10
CA VAL A 206 18.44 -16.05 5.01
C VAL A 206 17.94 -16.11 6.45
N TYR A 207 18.84 -16.45 7.37
CA TYR A 207 18.52 -16.42 8.79
C TYR A 207 19.55 -15.62 9.59
N ILE A 208 19.07 -15.02 10.68
CA ILE A 208 19.87 -14.35 11.69
C ILE A 208 19.76 -15.18 12.97
N ASP A 209 20.88 -15.79 13.35
CA ASP A 209 20.98 -16.56 14.59
C ASP A 209 21.49 -15.68 15.73
N ARG A 210 20.54 -15.04 16.44
CA ARG A 210 20.76 -14.13 17.57
C ARG A 210 19.72 -14.36 18.67
N ASN A 211 19.68 -13.46 19.67
CA ASN A 211 18.69 -13.44 20.75
C ASN A 211 17.24 -13.67 20.27
N TYR A 212 16.92 -13.23 19.05
CA TYR A 212 15.68 -13.56 18.35
C TYR A 212 16.01 -14.29 17.06
N LYS A 213 15.53 -15.52 16.93
CA LYS A 213 15.63 -16.27 15.68
C LYS A 213 14.79 -15.55 14.64
N THR A 214 15.44 -15.04 13.61
CA THR A 214 14.79 -14.31 12.53
C THR A 214 15.08 -15.01 11.22
N THR A 215 14.03 -15.40 10.51
CA THR A 215 14.11 -15.84 9.12
C THR A 215 13.65 -14.68 8.25
N ILE A 216 14.40 -14.37 7.20
CA ILE A 216 14.02 -13.39 6.18
C ILE A 216 13.93 -14.13 4.86
N THR A 217 12.80 -14.00 4.21
CA THR A 217 12.47 -14.73 2.99
C THR A 217 12.10 -13.74 1.90
N PHE A 218 12.62 -13.94 0.69
CA PHE A 218 12.16 -13.29 -0.53
C PHE A 218 11.66 -14.37 -1.50
N GLU A 219 10.36 -14.34 -1.78
CA GLU A 219 9.70 -15.13 -2.81
C GLU A 219 9.32 -14.18 -3.96
N PRO A 220 9.98 -14.32 -5.13
CA PRO A 220 9.68 -13.48 -6.27
C PRO A 220 8.22 -13.58 -6.72
N PRO A 221 7.65 -12.50 -7.28
CA PRO A 221 8.30 -11.21 -7.55
C PRO A 221 8.14 -10.19 -6.42
N CYS A 222 7.33 -10.45 -5.40
CA CYS A 222 6.92 -9.38 -4.49
C CYS A 222 6.98 -9.73 -3.01
N HIS A 223 6.97 -11.00 -2.61
CA HIS A 223 6.83 -11.37 -1.21
C HIS A 223 8.18 -11.31 -0.49
N LEU A 224 8.28 -10.45 0.52
CA LEU A 224 9.40 -10.37 1.44
C LEU A 224 8.88 -10.44 2.87
N GLU A 225 9.31 -11.44 3.62
CA GLU A 225 8.82 -11.73 4.96
C GLU A 225 9.95 -11.76 5.99
N TYR A 226 9.74 -11.12 7.14
CA TYR A 226 10.49 -11.40 8.36
C TYR A 226 9.63 -12.22 9.31
N ALA A 227 10.07 -13.42 9.66
CA ALA A 227 9.49 -14.22 10.73
C ALA A 227 10.40 -14.19 11.96
N ILE A 228 9.94 -13.53 13.05
CA ILE A 228 10.74 -13.26 14.24
C ILE A 228 10.19 -14.04 15.44
N GLY A 229 10.99 -14.98 15.96
CA GLY A 229 10.71 -15.70 17.21
C GLY A 229 11.22 -14.97 18.45
N VAL A 230 10.35 -14.75 19.44
CA VAL A 230 10.67 -14.05 20.69
C VAL A 230 11.03 -15.05 21.80
N GLY A 231 12.33 -15.34 21.93
CA GLY A 231 12.86 -16.31 22.88
C GLY A 231 12.27 -17.72 22.66
N ASN A 232 12.14 -18.49 23.74
CA ASN A 232 11.57 -19.85 23.69
C ASN A 232 10.08 -19.88 24.08
N SER A 233 9.40 -18.74 24.02
CA SER A 233 8.04 -18.57 24.57
C SER A 233 6.90 -18.94 23.60
N GLY A 234 7.22 -19.37 22.38
CA GLY A 234 6.26 -19.57 21.30
C GLY A 234 5.69 -18.27 20.70
N LYS A 235 6.10 -17.12 21.22
CA LYS A 235 5.69 -15.80 20.71
C LYS A 235 6.38 -15.50 19.39
N GLN A 236 5.59 -15.11 18.39
CA GLN A 236 6.04 -14.78 17.04
C GLN A 236 5.47 -13.44 16.58
N LEU A 237 6.29 -12.70 15.85
CA LEU A 237 5.95 -11.46 15.15
C LEU A 237 6.40 -11.61 13.70
N GLY A 238 5.56 -11.21 12.77
CA GLY A 238 5.88 -11.13 11.35
C GLY A 238 5.88 -9.70 10.83
N LEU A 239 6.72 -9.46 9.83
CA LEU A 239 6.60 -8.34 8.89
C LEU A 239 6.47 -8.98 7.51
N VAL A 240 5.24 -9.13 7.05
CA VAL A 240 4.91 -9.69 5.74
C VAL A 240 4.75 -8.51 4.79
N THR A 241 5.60 -8.38 3.80
CA THR A 241 5.58 -7.25 2.86
C THR A 241 5.52 -7.76 1.44
N TYR A 242 4.68 -7.12 0.64
CA TYR A 242 4.62 -7.31 -0.79
C TYR A 242 5.10 -6.04 -1.47
N CYS A 243 6.25 -6.13 -2.13
CA CYS A 243 6.87 -5.05 -2.88
C CYS A 243 6.30 -5.06 -4.31
N ILE A 244 5.50 -4.06 -4.65
CA ILE A 244 4.71 -4.03 -5.88
C ILE A 244 5.29 -3.00 -6.85
N PRO A 245 5.67 -3.38 -8.08
CA PRO A 245 6.00 -2.40 -9.13
C PRO A 245 4.73 -1.68 -9.59
N VAL A 246 4.73 -0.35 -9.55
CA VAL A 246 3.57 0.48 -9.95
C VAL A 246 3.82 1.07 -11.32
N SER A 247 4.86 1.89 -11.45
CA SER A 247 5.32 2.51 -12.69
C SER A 247 6.83 2.80 -12.56
N PRO A 248 7.56 3.19 -13.62
CA PRO A 248 8.96 3.58 -13.47
C PRO A 248 9.15 4.63 -12.37
N GLY A 249 10.11 4.40 -11.47
CA GLY A 249 10.37 5.26 -10.31
C GLY A 249 9.28 5.27 -9.23
N LYS A 250 8.29 4.37 -9.30
CA LYS A 250 7.24 4.23 -8.28
C LYS A 250 6.95 2.78 -7.92
N SER A 251 6.77 2.55 -6.64
CA SER A 251 6.43 1.25 -6.09
C SER A 251 5.30 1.39 -5.07
N ARG A 252 4.75 0.26 -4.65
CA ARG A 252 3.78 0.18 -3.58
C ARG A 252 4.23 -0.90 -2.61
N ILE A 253 4.11 -0.61 -1.32
CA ILE A 253 4.21 -1.63 -0.29
C ILE A 253 2.80 -2.04 0.17
N VAL A 254 2.50 -3.33 0.14
CA VAL A 254 1.34 -3.92 0.83
C VAL A 254 1.89 -4.75 1.98
N ALA A 255 1.65 -4.35 3.22
CA ALA A 255 2.22 -4.99 4.39
C ALA A 255 1.15 -5.55 5.32
N GLN A 256 1.42 -6.69 5.95
CA GLN A 256 0.67 -7.24 7.07
C GLN A 256 1.60 -7.45 8.26
N PHE A 257 1.16 -7.11 9.47
CA PHE A 257 1.97 -7.19 10.70
C PHE A 257 1.41 -8.24 11.67
N PRO A 258 1.52 -9.55 11.37
CA PRO A 258 0.97 -10.59 12.21
C PRO A 258 1.72 -10.76 13.52
N ARG A 259 1.00 -11.03 14.60
CA ARG A 259 1.54 -11.43 15.91
C ARG A 259 0.59 -12.36 16.64
N ASN A 260 1.14 -13.30 17.42
CA ASN A 260 0.33 -14.22 18.26
C ASN A 260 0.33 -13.83 19.76
N PHE A 261 0.83 -12.64 20.09
CA PHE A 261 0.89 -12.11 21.45
C PHE A 261 0.43 -10.65 21.49
N ALA A 262 0.13 -10.15 22.70
CA ALA A 262 -0.45 -8.81 22.88
C ALA A 262 -1.73 -8.58 22.04
N THR A 263 -2.51 -9.65 21.82
CA THR A 263 -3.69 -9.66 20.94
C THR A 263 -4.82 -8.76 21.46
N THR A 264 -4.98 -8.64 22.78
CA THR A 264 -5.93 -7.68 23.37
C THR A 264 -5.58 -6.24 23.02
N ALA A 265 -4.30 -5.86 23.14
CA ALA A 265 -3.85 -4.52 22.76
C ALA A 265 -4.04 -4.27 21.26
N HIS A 266 -3.82 -5.29 20.42
CA HIS A 266 -4.10 -5.22 18.97
C HIS A 266 -5.53 -4.83 18.67
N ARG A 267 -6.50 -5.48 19.34
CA ARG A 267 -7.93 -5.26 19.11
C ARG A 267 -8.43 -3.91 19.62
N LEU A 268 -7.76 -3.34 20.63
CA LEU A 268 -8.14 -2.06 21.23
C LEU A 268 -7.55 -0.84 20.51
N ILE A 269 -6.42 -1.01 19.81
CA ILE A 269 -5.76 0.08 19.10
C ILE A 269 -6.33 0.19 17.69
N PRO A 270 -6.96 1.31 17.30
CA PRO A 270 -7.45 1.48 15.93
C PRO A 270 -6.31 1.43 14.91
N ARG A 271 -6.52 0.78 13.75
CA ARG A 271 -5.53 0.70 12.65
C ARG A 271 -4.93 2.06 12.28
N TRP A 272 -5.76 3.08 12.08
CA TRP A 272 -5.28 4.42 11.74
C TRP A 272 -4.25 5.00 12.74
N TRP A 273 -4.32 4.61 14.02
CA TRP A 273 -3.38 5.10 15.04
C TRP A 273 -1.97 4.55 14.80
N THR A 274 -1.82 3.25 14.56
CA THR A 274 -0.51 2.64 14.25
C THR A 274 0.03 3.21 12.93
N HIS A 275 -0.85 3.47 11.96
CA HIS A 275 -0.49 4.04 10.67
C HIS A 275 0.13 5.44 10.82
N ILE A 276 -0.52 6.36 11.54
CA ILE A 276 -0.03 7.74 11.69
C ILE A 276 1.15 7.86 12.65
N LYS A 277 1.22 6.99 13.68
CA LYS A 277 2.27 7.03 14.70
C LYS A 277 3.57 6.41 14.21
N THR A 278 3.47 5.26 13.55
CA THR A 278 4.64 4.43 13.23
C THR A 278 4.78 4.24 11.72
N ARG A 279 3.80 3.62 11.05
CA ARG A 279 3.99 3.09 9.68
C ARG A 279 4.32 4.15 8.64
N ASN A 280 3.59 5.26 8.63
CA ASN A 280 3.90 6.36 7.73
C ASN A 280 5.27 6.98 8.05
N SER A 281 5.62 7.14 9.32
CA SER A 281 6.89 7.76 9.72
C SER A 281 8.10 6.93 9.31
N VAL A 282 8.00 5.59 9.33
CA VAL A 282 9.05 4.69 8.82
C VAL A 282 9.30 4.96 7.34
N LEU A 283 8.26 4.86 6.52
CA LEU A 283 8.39 5.04 5.07
C LEU A 283 8.73 6.49 4.68
N ASP A 284 8.36 7.49 5.48
CA ASP A 284 8.81 8.86 5.26
C ASP A 284 10.33 9.01 5.45
N GLY A 285 10.92 8.29 6.40
CA GLY A 285 12.37 8.23 6.57
C GLY A 285 13.05 7.60 5.36
N ASP A 286 12.51 6.49 4.87
CA ASP A 286 13.07 5.78 3.72
C ASP A 286 12.98 6.61 2.43
N MET A 287 11.81 7.17 2.08
CA MET A 287 11.61 7.91 0.83
C MET A 287 12.59 9.07 0.63
N VAL A 288 12.92 9.78 1.70
CA VAL A 288 13.86 10.91 1.69
C VAL A 288 15.27 10.48 1.27
N LEU A 289 15.68 9.27 1.62
CA LEU A 289 17.00 8.74 1.30
C LEU A 289 16.99 8.03 -0.05
N LEU A 290 15.98 7.17 -0.25
CA LEU A 290 15.97 6.18 -1.32
C LEU A 290 15.71 6.77 -2.70
N GLN A 291 14.88 7.81 -2.82
CA GLN A 291 14.70 8.47 -4.11
C GLN A 291 16.02 9.10 -4.60
N GLN A 292 16.77 9.71 -3.69
CA GLN A 292 18.06 10.31 -4.02
C GLN A 292 19.11 9.24 -4.35
N GLN A 293 19.12 8.12 -3.62
CA GLN A 293 19.97 6.97 -3.90
C GLN A 293 19.68 6.39 -5.28
N GLU A 294 18.41 6.16 -5.60
CA GLU A 294 17.97 5.65 -6.90
C GLU A 294 18.39 6.56 -8.04
N TYR A 295 18.18 7.87 -7.89
CA TYR A 295 18.62 8.87 -8.87
C TYR A 295 20.13 8.76 -9.14
N PHE A 296 20.97 8.66 -8.11
CA PHE A 296 22.41 8.51 -8.29
C PHE A 296 22.79 7.16 -8.92
N LEU A 297 22.08 6.09 -8.59
CA LEU A 297 22.29 4.79 -9.21
C LEU A 297 21.92 4.80 -10.71
N GLN A 298 20.82 5.43 -11.08
CA GLN A 298 20.39 5.60 -12.48
C GLN A 298 21.41 6.40 -13.29
N GLN A 299 22.01 7.45 -12.71
CA GLN A 299 23.09 8.19 -13.37
C GLN A 299 24.36 7.37 -13.61
N ARG A 300 24.70 6.46 -12.68
CA ARG A 300 25.90 5.63 -12.78
C ARG A 300 25.71 4.42 -13.68
N THR A 301 24.52 3.84 -13.70
CA THR A 301 24.21 2.63 -14.47
C THR A 301 24.31 2.81 -15.99
N ALA A 302 24.37 4.06 -16.46
CA ALA A 302 24.75 4.38 -17.85
C ALA A 302 26.19 3.96 -18.21
N PHE A 303 27.09 3.82 -17.22
CA PHE A 303 28.52 3.58 -17.45
C PHE A 303 29.06 2.36 -16.69
N GLU A 304 28.37 1.90 -15.65
CA GLU A 304 28.86 0.84 -14.78
C GLU A 304 27.74 -0.05 -14.20
N GLY A 305 28.07 -1.26 -13.74
CA GLY A 305 27.09 -2.14 -13.08
C GLY A 305 26.86 -1.75 -11.61
N TRP A 306 25.78 -2.26 -11.00
CA TRP A 306 25.48 -1.99 -9.58
C TRP A 306 26.63 -2.41 -8.64
N LYS A 307 27.35 -3.49 -8.99
CA LYS A 307 28.51 -4.04 -8.24
C LYS A 307 29.65 -3.05 -8.08
N THR A 308 29.77 -2.07 -8.98
CA THR A 308 30.80 -1.03 -8.91
C THR A 308 30.21 0.29 -8.41
N ALA A 309 28.94 0.57 -8.70
CA ALA A 309 28.23 1.79 -8.34
C ALA A 309 28.14 2.06 -6.83
N TYR A 310 27.93 1.02 -6.01
CA TYR A 310 27.97 1.11 -4.54
C TYR A 310 28.68 -0.09 -3.91
N LYS A 311 28.94 -0.04 -2.59
CA LYS A 311 29.73 -1.04 -1.87
C LYS A 311 28.88 -1.75 -0.83
N LEU A 312 28.95 -3.08 -0.84
CA LEU A 312 28.24 -3.98 0.07
C LEU A 312 29.25 -4.86 0.83
N PRO A 313 30.05 -4.28 1.75
CA PRO A 313 31.25 -4.95 2.27
C PRO A 313 30.98 -5.92 3.42
N THR A 314 29.76 -5.95 3.98
CA THR A 314 29.47 -6.65 5.23
C THR A 314 28.52 -7.83 5.03
N ASN A 315 28.38 -8.66 6.07
CA ASN A 315 27.37 -9.72 6.06
C ASN A 315 25.93 -9.21 6.14
N ALA A 316 25.71 -7.95 6.54
CA ALA A 316 24.36 -7.38 6.54
C ALA A 316 23.82 -7.20 5.11
N ASP A 317 24.73 -7.07 4.14
CA ASP A 317 24.39 -6.82 2.74
C ASP A 317 24.03 -8.10 1.96
N ARG A 318 24.12 -9.28 2.60
CA ARG A 318 24.02 -10.58 1.90
C ARG A 318 22.71 -10.77 1.15
N LEU A 319 21.58 -10.44 1.77
CA LEU A 319 20.28 -10.61 1.11
C LEU A 319 20.11 -9.67 -0.09
N VAL A 320 20.63 -8.44 0.00
CA VAL A 320 20.68 -7.48 -1.12
C VAL A 320 21.51 -8.04 -2.28
N ILE A 321 22.69 -8.61 -1.99
CA ILE A 321 23.54 -9.25 -3.00
C ILE A 321 22.82 -10.42 -3.68
N GLU A 322 22.19 -11.30 -2.90
CA GLU A 322 21.44 -12.45 -3.45
C GLU A 322 20.28 -11.97 -4.33
N PHE A 323 19.51 -10.97 -3.89
CA PHE A 323 18.43 -10.37 -4.67
C PHE A 323 18.93 -9.78 -5.99
N ARG A 324 19.98 -8.95 -5.96
CA ARG A 324 20.53 -8.34 -7.17
C ARG A 324 21.07 -9.37 -8.16
N ASN A 325 21.77 -10.40 -7.66
CA ASN A 325 22.22 -11.50 -8.51
C ASN A 325 21.04 -12.28 -9.11
N TRP A 326 19.98 -12.53 -8.34
CA TRP A 326 18.74 -13.13 -8.84
C TRP A 326 18.11 -12.28 -9.94
N PHE A 327 17.99 -10.97 -9.72
CA PHE A 327 17.38 -10.04 -10.67
C PHE A 327 18.19 -9.92 -11.97
N ASP A 328 19.52 -9.82 -11.89
CA ASP A 328 20.39 -9.84 -13.06
C ASP A 328 20.27 -11.16 -13.85
N LYS A 329 20.23 -12.29 -13.14
CA LYS A 329 20.23 -13.62 -13.76
C LYS A 329 18.91 -13.96 -14.45
N TYR A 330 17.79 -13.78 -13.75
CA TYR A 330 16.48 -14.26 -14.20
C TYR A 330 15.64 -13.17 -14.89
N CYS A 331 15.91 -11.90 -14.60
CA CYS A 331 15.17 -10.75 -15.14
C CYS A 331 16.03 -9.83 -16.01
N HIS A 332 17.29 -10.18 -16.27
CA HIS A 332 18.25 -9.34 -17.02
C HIS A 332 18.42 -7.92 -16.45
N GLY A 333 18.20 -7.75 -15.14
CA GLY A 333 18.30 -6.45 -14.49
C GLY A 333 17.20 -5.46 -14.88
N GLN A 334 16.08 -5.93 -15.47
CA GLN A 334 15.03 -5.08 -16.00
C GLN A 334 13.63 -5.50 -15.55
N LEU A 335 12.78 -4.50 -15.34
CA LEU A 335 11.33 -4.68 -15.20
C LEU A 335 10.67 -4.66 -16.59
N PRO A 336 9.50 -5.29 -16.77
CA PRO A 336 8.89 -5.53 -18.09
C PRO A 336 8.16 -4.30 -18.65
N TRP A 337 8.68 -3.09 -18.44
CA TRP A 337 8.02 -1.84 -18.82
C TRP A 337 7.74 -1.74 -20.34
N SER A 338 8.64 -2.28 -21.15
CA SER A 338 8.48 -2.32 -22.61
C SER A 338 7.33 -3.20 -23.08
N GLU A 339 6.99 -4.27 -22.33
CA GLU A 339 5.88 -5.18 -22.65
C GLU A 339 4.51 -4.52 -22.50
N VAL A 340 4.42 -3.47 -21.68
CA VAL A 340 3.23 -2.63 -21.49
C VAL A 340 3.34 -1.27 -22.19
N GLY A 341 4.31 -1.11 -23.09
CA GLY A 341 4.48 0.08 -23.91
C GLY A 341 5.01 1.31 -23.17
N ILE A 342 5.52 1.15 -21.93
CA ILE A 342 6.11 2.24 -21.15
C ILE A 342 7.59 2.36 -21.51
N LYS A 343 7.98 3.55 -22.00
CA LYS A 343 9.38 3.92 -22.19
C LYS A 343 9.91 4.56 -20.92
N VAL A 344 10.88 3.91 -20.28
CA VAL A 344 11.59 4.50 -19.13
C VAL A 344 12.42 5.69 -19.65
N PRO A 345 12.32 6.88 -19.04
CA PRO A 345 13.12 8.04 -19.44
C PRO A 345 14.62 7.75 -19.34
N GLU A 346 15.39 8.13 -20.36
CA GLU A 346 16.86 7.99 -20.36
C GLU A 346 17.54 8.93 -19.36
N SER A 347 16.89 10.06 -19.06
CA SER A 347 17.37 11.05 -18.09
C SER A 347 16.50 10.97 -16.83
N PRO A 348 17.04 10.47 -15.70
CA PRO A 348 16.29 10.41 -14.46
C PRO A 348 16.02 11.82 -13.94
N THR A 349 14.83 12.05 -13.39
CA THR A 349 14.46 13.32 -12.74
C THR A 349 14.31 13.09 -11.25
N ILE A 350 14.88 13.98 -10.44
CA ILE A 350 14.69 13.94 -8.99
C ILE A 350 13.58 14.91 -8.56
N ASN A 351 12.72 14.47 -7.65
CA ASN A 351 11.73 15.33 -7.03
C ASN A 351 12.27 15.89 -5.70
N SER A 352 12.76 17.13 -5.71
CA SER A 352 13.22 17.78 -4.49
C SER A 352 12.09 18.30 -3.58
N ASP A 353 10.84 18.28 -4.05
CA ASP A 353 9.69 18.76 -3.27
C ASP A 353 9.20 17.66 -2.31
N ARG A 354 9.59 17.82 -1.05
CA ARG A 354 9.21 16.91 0.03
C ARG A 354 7.71 16.86 0.27
N SER A 355 6.97 17.94 -0.04
CA SER A 355 5.51 17.96 0.11
C SER A 355 4.80 17.02 -0.86
N VAL A 356 5.40 16.79 -2.04
CA VAL A 356 4.95 15.80 -3.02
C VAL A 356 5.45 14.40 -2.64
N MET A 357 6.74 14.28 -2.28
CA MET A 357 7.36 13.00 -1.93
C MET A 357 6.72 12.34 -0.71
N LEU A 358 6.34 13.14 0.29
CA LEU A 358 5.78 12.66 1.57
C LEU A 358 4.27 12.94 1.67
N ASP A 359 3.57 13.01 0.55
CA ASP A 359 2.11 13.18 0.49
C ASP A 359 1.40 11.91 0.96
N ARG A 360 1.28 11.77 2.29
CA ARG A 360 0.57 10.66 2.95
C ARG A 360 -0.88 10.59 2.50
N TYR A 361 -1.50 11.71 2.11
CA TYR A 361 -2.91 11.69 1.73
C TYR A 361 -3.11 10.92 0.44
N LYS A 362 -2.39 11.29 -0.61
CA LYS A 362 -2.47 10.63 -1.91
C LYS A 362 -1.92 9.21 -1.88
N GLN A 363 -0.86 8.98 -1.13
CA GLN A 363 -0.19 7.68 -1.09
C GLN A 363 -0.89 6.64 -0.20
N HIS A 364 -1.71 7.07 0.76
CA HIS A 364 -2.29 6.17 1.77
C HIS A 364 -3.67 6.61 2.29
N THR A 365 -3.79 7.80 2.88
CA THR A 365 -4.97 8.14 3.70
C THR A 365 -6.28 8.06 2.93
N GLN A 366 -6.31 8.53 1.68
CA GLN A 366 -7.54 8.50 0.88
C GLN A 366 -7.96 7.07 0.51
N HIS A 367 -7.02 6.12 0.49
CA HIS A 367 -7.23 4.73 0.10
C HIS A 367 -7.52 3.81 1.29
N CYS A 368 -7.01 4.12 2.49
CA CYS A 368 -7.29 3.35 3.71
C CYS A 368 -8.60 3.78 4.37
N SER A 369 -9.58 2.86 4.50
CA SER A 369 -10.89 3.16 5.08
C SER A 369 -10.78 3.61 6.53
N SER A 370 -9.85 3.03 7.30
CA SER A 370 -9.58 3.41 8.69
C SER A 370 -9.07 4.85 8.81
N CYS A 371 -8.07 5.23 7.99
CA CYS A 371 -7.48 6.57 8.02
C CYS A 371 -8.42 7.63 7.46
N ARG A 372 -9.08 7.35 6.32
CA ARG A 372 -10.09 8.21 5.70
C ARG A 372 -11.26 8.47 6.66
N GLY A 373 -11.77 7.42 7.30
CA GLY A 373 -12.84 7.51 8.29
C GLY A 373 -12.43 8.31 9.52
N ALA A 374 -11.24 8.05 10.07
CA ALA A 374 -10.71 8.82 11.20
C ALA A 374 -10.56 10.31 10.87
N LEU A 375 -10.00 10.64 9.71
CA LEU A 375 -9.84 12.03 9.28
C LEU A 375 -11.18 12.74 9.12
N LYS A 376 -12.17 12.08 8.49
CA LYS A 376 -13.53 12.62 8.36
C LYS A 376 -14.17 12.91 9.73
N ASN A 377 -14.03 11.98 10.67
CA ASN A 377 -14.55 12.15 12.03
C ASN A 377 -13.83 13.27 12.79
N ILE A 378 -12.51 13.39 12.64
CA ILE A 378 -11.71 14.47 13.22
C ILE A 378 -12.16 15.83 12.68
N GLN A 379 -12.39 15.94 11.37
CA GLN A 379 -12.89 17.17 10.74
C GLN A 379 -14.30 17.53 11.23
N LEU A 380 -15.19 16.55 11.37
CA LEU A 380 -16.52 16.76 11.96
C LEU A 380 -16.42 17.26 13.41
N LEU A 381 -15.58 16.62 14.23
CA LEU A 381 -15.35 17.03 15.62
C LEU A 381 -14.78 18.45 15.72
N GLN A 382 -13.90 18.85 14.79
CA GLN A 382 -13.41 20.23 14.73
C GLN A 382 -14.56 21.23 14.54
N VAL A 383 -15.48 20.96 13.61
CA VAL A 383 -16.64 21.82 13.39
C VAL A 383 -17.52 21.86 14.64
N LEU A 384 -17.79 20.71 15.26
CA LEU A 384 -18.64 20.63 16.46
C LEU A 384 -18.04 21.37 17.66
N PHE A 385 -16.75 21.19 17.95
CA PHE A 385 -16.09 21.87 19.07
C PHE A 385 -15.96 23.39 18.85
N LEU A 386 -15.73 23.83 17.61
CA LEU A 386 -15.71 25.25 17.28
C LEU A 386 -17.11 25.86 17.39
N ALA A 387 -18.14 25.19 16.86
CA ALA A 387 -19.52 25.63 16.96
C ALA A 387 -19.99 25.70 18.43
N TYR A 388 -19.63 24.71 19.25
CA TYR A 388 -19.91 24.71 20.69
C TYR A 388 -19.25 25.91 21.38
N PHE A 389 -17.96 26.17 21.10
CA PHE A 389 -17.26 27.33 21.65
C PHE A 389 -17.98 28.64 21.31
N VAL A 390 -18.26 28.88 20.03
CA VAL A 390 -18.93 30.11 19.56
C VAL A 390 -20.31 30.26 20.19
N THR A 391 -21.10 29.18 20.21
CA THR A 391 -22.48 29.20 20.73
C THR A 391 -22.49 29.48 22.23
N VAL A 392 -21.61 28.82 23.00
CA VAL A 392 -21.57 28.98 24.45
C VAL A 392 -21.07 30.37 24.84
N VAL A 393 -20.01 30.88 24.21
CA VAL A 393 -19.50 32.24 24.51
C VAL A 393 -20.55 33.29 24.15
N SER A 394 -21.20 33.17 22.99
CA SER A 394 -22.27 34.08 22.58
C SER A 394 -23.47 34.01 23.52
N GLY A 395 -23.87 32.80 23.93
CA GLY A 395 -24.96 32.58 24.88
C GLY A 395 -24.67 33.15 26.26
N VAL A 396 -23.43 33.00 26.76
CA VAL A 396 -23.03 33.58 28.06
C VAL A 396 -22.99 35.11 28.01
N ALA A 397 -22.59 35.70 26.88
CA ALA A 397 -22.54 37.15 26.73
C ALA A 397 -23.92 37.82 26.92
N ILE A 398 -25.00 37.15 26.52
CA ILE A 398 -26.38 37.65 26.64
C ILE A 398 -27.06 37.28 27.97
N LEU A 399 -26.41 36.51 28.85
CA LEU A 399 -27.00 36.18 30.16
C LEU A 399 -27.13 37.41 31.07
N PRO A 400 -28.17 37.49 31.92
CA PRO A 400 -28.23 38.46 33.00
C PRO A 400 -27.05 38.34 33.97
N ASP A 401 -26.61 39.46 34.56
CA ASP A 401 -25.44 39.51 35.45
C ASP A 401 -25.49 38.50 36.60
N ALA A 402 -26.67 38.30 37.19
CA ALA A 402 -26.88 37.33 38.27
C ALA A 402 -26.55 35.87 37.87
N LEU A 403 -26.68 35.54 36.58
CA LEU A 403 -26.41 34.21 36.03
C LEU A 403 -25.02 34.09 35.41
N ARG A 404 -24.37 35.20 35.03
CA ARG A 404 -23.04 35.18 34.39
C ARG A 404 -21.97 34.53 35.27
N ILE A 405 -21.97 34.78 36.58
CA ILE A 405 -20.96 34.19 37.47
C ILE A 405 -21.27 32.73 37.78
N LYS A 406 -22.52 32.40 38.15
CA LYS A 406 -22.88 31.06 38.59
C LYS A 406 -22.97 30.04 37.45
N LEU A 407 -23.52 30.45 36.30
CA LEU A 407 -23.74 29.57 35.15
C LEU A 407 -22.78 29.91 34.01
N GLY A 408 -22.54 31.20 33.75
CA GLY A 408 -21.68 31.64 32.66
C GLY A 408 -20.21 31.24 32.83
N LEU A 409 -19.62 31.37 34.02
CA LEU A 409 -18.22 31.04 34.24
C LEU A 409 -17.90 29.55 33.99
N PRO A 410 -18.64 28.56 34.55
CA PRO A 410 -18.44 27.15 34.19
C PRO A 410 -18.59 26.86 32.69
N LEU A 411 -19.59 27.49 32.04
CA LEU A 411 -19.82 27.32 30.60
C LEU A 411 -18.67 27.89 29.76
N VAL A 412 -18.10 29.03 30.14
CA VAL A 412 -16.91 29.58 29.45
C VAL A 412 -15.71 28.65 29.63
N ILE A 413 -15.53 28.04 30.81
CA ILE A 413 -14.45 27.06 31.02
C ILE A 413 -14.62 25.86 30.08
N THR A 414 -15.82 25.29 29.95
CA THR A 414 -16.06 24.18 29.01
C THR A 414 -15.87 24.60 27.56
N ALA A 415 -16.25 25.83 27.21
CA ALA A 415 -16.01 26.39 25.88
C ALA A 415 -14.51 26.50 25.58
N LEU A 416 -13.70 26.99 26.52
CA LEU A 416 -12.24 27.09 26.35
C LEU A 416 -11.55 25.72 26.25
N LEU A 417 -12.05 24.71 26.98
CA LEU A 417 -11.61 23.32 26.83
C LEU A 417 -11.96 22.79 25.44
N SER A 418 -13.18 23.06 24.95
CA SER A 418 -13.60 22.72 23.59
C SER A 418 -12.69 23.35 22.52
N LEU A 419 -12.35 24.63 22.69
CA LEU A 419 -11.40 25.31 21.80
C LEU A 419 -10.01 24.67 21.85
N SER A 420 -9.54 24.26 23.03
CA SER A 420 -8.26 23.54 23.19
C SER A 420 -8.26 22.18 22.47
N VAL A 421 -9.37 21.44 22.53
CA VAL A 421 -9.51 20.19 21.79
C VAL A 421 -9.54 20.46 20.28
N TYR A 422 -10.28 21.47 19.83
CA TYR A 422 -10.29 21.89 18.42
C TYR A 422 -8.88 22.21 17.90
N THR A 423 -8.10 23.01 18.64
CA THR A 423 -6.75 23.40 18.21
C THR A 423 -5.82 22.19 18.13
N TRP A 424 -5.89 21.27 19.09
CA TRP A 424 -5.13 20.02 19.04
C TRP A 424 -5.51 19.16 17.82
N LEU A 425 -6.82 18.98 17.57
CA LEU A 425 -7.30 18.23 16.40
C LEU A 425 -6.84 18.85 15.08
N LYS A 426 -6.93 20.18 14.95
CA LYS A 426 -6.61 20.91 13.72
C LYS A 426 -5.12 21.01 13.44
N PHE A 427 -4.33 21.36 14.45
CA PHE A 427 -2.92 21.71 14.25
C PHE A 427 -1.94 20.58 14.56
N TRP A 428 -2.35 19.57 15.34
CA TRP A 428 -1.47 18.44 15.66
C TRP A 428 -1.92 17.14 15.02
N LEU A 429 -3.20 16.76 15.16
CA LEU A 429 -3.66 15.45 14.71
C LEU A 429 -3.94 15.39 13.21
N SER A 430 -4.69 16.34 12.66
CA SER A 430 -5.08 16.34 11.23
C SER A 430 -3.88 16.36 10.28
N PRO A 431 -2.81 17.14 10.50
CA PRO A 431 -1.66 17.16 9.59
C PRO A 431 -0.99 15.78 9.44
N LYS A 432 -1.08 14.89 10.44
CA LYS A 432 -0.50 13.54 10.39
C LYS A 432 -1.07 12.67 9.27
N PHE A 433 -2.25 13.02 8.74
CA PHE A 433 -2.92 12.34 7.64
C PHE A 433 -2.56 12.88 6.25
N TYR A 434 -1.91 14.05 6.17
CA TYR A 434 -1.56 14.71 4.91
C TYR A 434 -0.07 14.71 4.65
N PHE A 435 0.70 15.30 5.56
CA PHE A 435 2.13 15.52 5.38
C PHE A 435 2.78 15.70 6.74
N VAL A 436 3.92 15.04 6.94
CA VAL A 436 4.81 15.26 8.08
C VAL A 436 6.22 15.21 7.54
N ASP A 437 6.97 16.28 7.72
CA ASP A 437 8.36 16.27 7.30
C ASP A 437 9.18 15.28 8.15
N TYR A 438 10.14 14.61 7.53
CA TYR A 438 11.05 13.67 8.18
C TYR A 438 12.52 14.09 8.04
N VAL A 439 13.02 14.82 9.04
CA VAL A 439 14.40 15.30 9.07
C VAL A 439 15.24 14.40 9.98
N HIS A 440 16.05 13.51 9.39
CA HIS A 440 16.89 12.56 10.13
C HIS A 440 17.78 13.21 11.19
N ALA A 441 18.28 14.42 10.93
CA ALA A 441 19.16 15.15 11.85
C ALA A 441 18.44 15.68 13.11
N GLN A 442 17.10 15.80 13.08
CA GLN A 442 16.31 16.29 14.22
C GLN A 442 15.84 15.16 15.15
N ARG A 443 16.13 13.90 14.81
CA ARG A 443 15.64 12.72 15.53
C ARG A 443 16.67 12.10 16.45
#